data_AF-A0AAV5N895-F1
#
_entry.id   AF-A0AAV5N895-F1
#
_cell.length_a   1.000
_cell.length_b   1.000
_cell.length_c   1.000
_cell.angle_alpha   90.00
_cell.angle_beta   90.00
_cell.angle_gamma   90.00
#
_symmetry.space_group_name_H-M   'P 1'
#
loop_
_entity.id
_entity.type
_entity.pdbx_description
1 polymer ?
#
loop_
_entity_poly.entity_id
_entity_poly.type
_entity_poly.pdbx_seq_one_letter_code
_entity_poly.pdbx_strand_id
1 'polypeptide(L)'
;MSKTYFNEAEVIRTVMDFNHSEGGSENAFNIAYGIDKNFLFGCGVSIASVLLSNPSGHFVFHVFTDYFSDDDRQKFDDLAAQYKTHISVYLIDCEKLKSLPSTKNWTYAIYFRFIIFDYFASRLDRILYLDADIVCQNSVDELLSLEFAGGLVLSLLKVRRRGGRRGPKPYVVLGLRTAISTRAFYLLTYVRGSRRRLLFRQ
;
A
#
# COMPACT_ATOMS: atom_id res chain seq x y z
N MET A 1 8.92 19.17 -13.25
CA MET A 1 9.62 17.91 -12.94
C MET A 1 9.26 17.49 -11.54
N SER A 2 8.68 16.30 -11.39
CA SER A 2 8.50 15.67 -10.08
C SER A 2 9.88 15.45 -9.48
N LYS A 3 10.10 15.83 -8.21
CA LYS A 3 11.33 15.44 -7.52
C LYS A 3 11.10 14.03 -6.99
N THR A 4 11.84 13.07 -7.53
CA THR A 4 11.97 11.72 -6.96
C THR A 4 13.01 11.79 -5.84
N TYR A 5 12.66 11.33 -4.64
CA TYR A 5 13.52 11.37 -3.46
C TYR A 5 14.42 10.14 -3.35
N PHE A 6 14.00 9.02 -3.94
CA PHE A 6 14.75 7.78 -4.01
C PHE A 6 15.18 7.50 -5.44
N ASN A 7 16.44 7.12 -5.65
CA ASN A 7 16.86 6.63 -6.96
C ASN A 7 16.33 5.20 -7.14
N GLU A 8 15.38 5.02 -8.05
CA GLU A 8 14.69 3.74 -8.25
C GLU A 8 15.65 2.60 -8.60
N ALA A 9 16.62 2.86 -9.48
CA ALA A 9 17.64 1.89 -9.88
C ALA A 9 18.54 1.46 -8.72
N GLU A 10 18.55 2.23 -7.62
CA GLU A 10 19.31 1.93 -6.42
C GLU A 10 18.48 1.26 -5.32
N VAL A 11 17.14 1.34 -5.41
CA VAL A 11 16.24 0.90 -4.33
C VAL A 11 15.44 -0.33 -4.74
N ILE A 12 14.99 -0.45 -5.99
CA ILE A 12 14.23 -1.61 -6.48
C ILE A 12 15.19 -2.51 -7.25
N ARG A 13 15.49 -3.69 -6.69
CA ARG A 13 16.41 -4.67 -7.30
C ARG A 13 15.75 -5.46 -8.42
N THR A 14 14.51 -5.86 -8.20
CA THR A 14 13.79 -6.76 -9.09
C THR A 14 12.31 -6.50 -8.96
N VAL A 15 11.61 -6.51 -10.10
CA VAL A 15 10.15 -6.51 -10.15
C VAL A 15 9.72 -7.84 -10.73
N MET A 16 8.83 -8.52 -10.03
CA MET A 16 8.24 -9.79 -10.43
C MET A 16 6.77 -9.52 -10.75
N ASP A 17 6.31 -10.01 -11.90
CA ASP A 17 5.00 -9.67 -12.41
C ASP A 17 4.14 -10.94 -12.56
N PHE A 18 3.07 -11.02 -11.78
CA PHE A 18 2.11 -12.12 -11.79
C PHE A 18 0.77 -11.56 -12.29
N ASN A 19 0.60 -11.53 -13.61
CA ASN A 19 -0.57 -10.96 -14.24
C ASN A 19 -1.45 -12.05 -14.86
N HIS A 20 -2.58 -12.33 -14.22
CA HIS A 20 -3.63 -13.23 -14.70
C HIS A 20 -4.95 -12.50 -14.91
N SER A 21 -4.92 -11.17 -15.06
CA SER A 21 -6.13 -10.36 -15.18
C SER A 21 -6.76 -10.46 -16.57
N GLU A 22 -8.09 -10.58 -16.61
CA GLU A 22 -8.87 -10.60 -17.85
C GLU A 22 -9.33 -9.17 -18.18
N GLY A 23 -8.47 -8.37 -18.81
CA GLY A 23 -8.77 -6.99 -19.23
C GLY A 23 -7.54 -6.08 -19.26
N GLY A 24 -7.67 -4.90 -19.89
CA GLY A 24 -6.62 -3.87 -19.85
C GLY A 24 -6.48 -3.23 -18.47
N SER A 25 -5.26 -2.89 -18.06
CA SER A 25 -4.96 -2.32 -16.74
C SER A 25 -5.42 -0.86 -16.56
N GLU A 26 -5.93 -0.21 -17.60
CA GLU A 26 -6.19 1.24 -17.60
C GLU A 26 -7.27 1.71 -16.59
N ASN A 27 -8.17 0.82 -16.16
CA ASN A 27 -9.21 1.12 -15.16
C ASN A 27 -9.04 0.38 -13.83
N ALA A 28 -7.94 -0.34 -13.64
CA ALA A 28 -7.73 -1.11 -12.42
C ALA A 28 -7.29 -0.20 -11.27
N PHE A 29 -7.80 -0.48 -10.07
CA PHE A 29 -7.46 0.27 -8.87
C PHE A 29 -6.21 -0.29 -8.20
N ASN A 30 -5.25 0.60 -7.92
CA ASN A 30 -3.93 0.21 -7.44
C ASN A 30 -3.89 0.20 -5.91
N ILE A 31 -3.49 -0.94 -5.34
CA ILE A 31 -3.33 -1.15 -3.89
C ILE A 31 -1.89 -1.54 -3.61
N ALA A 32 -1.23 -0.83 -2.69
CA ALA A 32 0.15 -1.10 -2.32
C ALA A 32 0.30 -1.57 -0.88
N TYR A 33 1.26 -2.47 -0.68
CA TYR A 33 1.69 -3.00 0.61
C TYR A 33 3.19 -2.80 0.78
N GLY A 34 3.62 -2.37 1.96
CA GLY A 34 5.02 -2.40 2.38
C GLY A 34 5.19 -3.39 3.51
N ILE A 35 5.90 -4.50 3.28
CA ILE A 35 5.99 -5.61 4.23
C ILE A 35 7.41 -6.12 4.38
N ASP A 36 7.73 -6.68 5.55
CA ASP A 36 8.92 -7.52 5.72
C ASP A 36 8.58 -9.00 5.49
N LYS A 37 9.62 -9.84 5.44
CA LYS A 37 9.50 -11.29 5.22
C LYS A 37 8.46 -12.01 6.10
N ASN A 38 8.20 -11.54 7.32
CA ASN A 38 7.29 -12.21 8.24
C ASN A 38 5.81 -11.91 7.94
N PHE A 39 5.54 -10.90 7.11
CA PHE A 39 4.19 -10.46 6.77
C PHE A 39 3.73 -10.90 5.38
N LEU A 40 4.52 -11.71 4.65
CA LEU A 40 4.14 -12.25 3.33
C LEU A 40 2.83 -13.03 3.36
N PHE A 41 2.68 -13.92 4.33
CA PHE A 41 1.44 -14.67 4.52
C PHE A 41 0.25 -13.74 4.83
N GLY A 42 0.43 -12.78 5.74
CA GLY A 42 -0.59 -11.78 6.07
C GLY A 42 -1.01 -10.95 4.86
N CYS A 43 -0.04 -10.56 4.03
CA CYS A 43 -0.29 -9.83 2.78
C CYS A 43 -1.15 -10.65 1.81
N GLY A 44 -0.85 -11.94 1.64
CA GLY A 44 -1.67 -12.84 0.82
C GLY A 44 -3.12 -12.92 1.32
N VAL A 45 -3.31 -13.04 2.65
CA VAL A 45 -4.65 -13.04 3.28
C VAL A 45 -5.37 -11.70 3.05
N SER A 46 -4.67 -10.58 3.20
CA SER A 46 -5.23 -9.24 2.94
C SER A 46 -5.69 -9.11 1.49
N ILE A 47 -4.83 -9.46 0.52
CA ILE A 47 -5.15 -9.44 -0.91
C ILE A 47 -6.39 -10.30 -1.21
N ALA A 48 -6.41 -11.56 -0.74
CA ALA A 48 -7.53 -12.45 -0.92
C ALA A 48 -8.83 -11.88 -0.33
N SER A 49 -8.77 -11.24 0.85
CA SER A 49 -9.94 -10.65 1.49
C SER A 49 -10.54 -9.48 0.70
N VAL A 50 -9.69 -8.66 0.06
CA VAL A 50 -10.14 -7.57 -0.83
C VAL A 50 -10.86 -8.17 -2.04
N LEU A 51 -10.25 -9.18 -2.68
CA LEU A 51 -10.81 -9.83 -3.87
C LEU A 51 -12.15 -10.52 -3.57
N LEU A 52 -12.23 -11.26 -2.46
CA LEU A 52 -13.46 -11.94 -2.02
C LEU A 52 -14.59 -10.96 -1.72
N SER A 53 -14.27 -9.80 -1.15
CA SER A 53 -15.27 -8.77 -0.82
C SER A 53 -15.66 -7.90 -2.03
N ASN A 54 -14.92 -7.99 -3.14
CA ASN A 54 -15.07 -7.16 -4.33
C ASN A 54 -14.92 -7.99 -5.61
N PRO A 55 -15.79 -9.00 -5.84
CA PRO A 55 -15.62 -9.97 -6.92
C PRO A 55 -15.71 -9.38 -8.34
N SER A 56 -16.31 -8.20 -8.50
CA SER A 56 -16.40 -7.47 -9.77
C SER A 56 -15.37 -6.35 -9.89
N GLY A 57 -14.54 -6.14 -8.86
CA GLY A 57 -13.54 -5.08 -8.85
C GLY A 57 -12.28 -5.47 -9.62
N HIS A 58 -11.73 -4.52 -10.37
CA HIS A 58 -10.45 -4.68 -11.05
C HIS A 58 -9.35 -4.05 -10.19
N PHE A 59 -8.43 -4.87 -9.72
CA PHE A 59 -7.34 -4.44 -8.83
C PHE A 59 -5.98 -4.80 -9.39
N VAL A 60 -5.00 -3.94 -9.14
CA VAL A 60 -3.58 -4.25 -9.25
C VAL A 60 -2.97 -4.12 -7.86
N PHE A 61 -2.31 -5.18 -7.41
CA PHE A 61 -1.64 -5.21 -6.12
C PHE A 61 -0.14 -5.01 -6.29
N HIS A 62 0.44 -4.12 -5.49
CA HIS A 62 1.86 -3.82 -5.50
C HIS A 62 2.48 -4.15 -4.14
N VAL A 63 3.35 -5.14 -4.08
CA VAL A 63 3.93 -5.62 -2.83
C VAL A 63 5.40 -5.25 -2.78
N PHE A 64 5.78 -4.35 -1.88
CA PHE A 64 7.16 -3.93 -1.65
C PHE A 64 7.70 -4.71 -0.46
N THR A 65 8.75 -5.49 -0.68
CA THR A 65 9.36 -6.36 0.33
C THR A 65 10.87 -6.45 0.14
N ASP A 66 11.62 -6.75 1.19
CA ASP A 66 13.06 -7.01 1.13
C ASP A 66 13.42 -8.48 0.90
N TYR A 67 12.42 -9.35 0.94
CA TYR A 67 12.58 -10.77 0.83
C TYR A 67 11.39 -11.40 0.10
N PHE A 68 11.70 -12.35 -0.78
CA PHE A 68 10.70 -13.14 -1.50
C PHE A 68 11.32 -14.46 -1.96
N SER A 69 10.87 -15.58 -1.41
CA SER A 69 11.39 -16.92 -1.76
C SER A 69 10.68 -17.52 -2.97
N ASP A 70 11.20 -18.62 -3.51
CA ASP A 70 10.57 -19.29 -4.66
C ASP A 70 9.23 -19.95 -4.28
N ASP A 71 9.07 -20.39 -3.04
CA ASP A 71 7.78 -20.84 -2.49
C ASP A 71 6.78 -19.68 -2.40
N ASP A 72 7.23 -18.48 -2.01
CA ASP A 72 6.38 -17.28 -2.03
C ASP A 72 5.99 -16.89 -3.47
N ARG A 73 6.89 -17.04 -4.45
CA ARG A 73 6.57 -16.82 -5.87
C ARG A 73 5.43 -17.69 -6.32
N GLN A 74 5.51 -19.00 -6.07
CA GLN A 74 4.45 -19.92 -6.48
C GLN A 74 3.13 -19.56 -5.82
N LYS A 75 3.14 -19.28 -4.51
CA LYS A 75 1.92 -18.90 -3.76
C LYS A 75 1.25 -17.63 -4.29
N PHE A 76 2.05 -16.61 -4.64
CA PHE A 76 1.53 -15.36 -5.17
C PHE A 76 1.05 -15.50 -6.63
N ASP A 77 1.73 -16.32 -7.43
CA ASP A 77 1.27 -16.66 -8.78
C ASP A 77 -0.06 -17.43 -8.75
N ASP A 78 -0.15 -18.46 -7.89
CA ASP A 78 -1.39 -19.22 -7.65
C ASP A 78 -2.53 -18.31 -7.18
N LEU A 79 -2.24 -17.38 -6.27
CA LEU A 79 -3.22 -16.40 -5.80
C LEU A 79 -3.69 -15.48 -6.94
N ALA A 80 -2.77 -14.97 -7.75
CA ALA A 80 -3.10 -14.12 -8.88
C ALA A 80 -3.95 -14.87 -9.91
N ALA A 81 -3.60 -16.11 -10.22
CA ALA A 81 -4.34 -17.00 -11.11
C ALA A 81 -5.74 -17.34 -10.58
N GLN A 82 -5.85 -17.71 -9.30
CA GLN A 82 -7.12 -18.09 -8.66
C GLN A 82 -8.17 -16.98 -8.76
N TYR A 83 -7.75 -15.73 -8.58
CA TYR A 83 -8.65 -14.58 -8.57
C TYR A 83 -8.61 -13.76 -9.86
N LYS A 84 -7.89 -14.22 -10.90
CA LYS A 84 -7.74 -13.52 -12.18
C LYS A 84 -7.35 -12.05 -11.99
N THR A 85 -6.31 -11.82 -11.19
CA THR A 85 -5.86 -10.48 -10.80
C THR A 85 -4.41 -10.26 -11.17
N HIS A 86 -3.90 -9.05 -10.90
CA HIS A 86 -2.54 -8.65 -11.17
C HIS A 86 -1.83 -8.33 -9.85
N ILE A 87 -0.71 -9.03 -9.61
CA ILE A 87 0.17 -8.76 -8.47
C ILE A 87 1.59 -8.51 -8.98
N SER A 88 2.13 -7.34 -8.68
CA SER A 88 3.54 -7.01 -8.92
C SER A 88 4.29 -6.96 -7.59
N VAL A 89 5.39 -7.71 -7.48
CA VAL A 89 6.25 -7.75 -6.28
C VAL A 89 7.55 -7.00 -6.57
N TYR A 90 7.87 -6.03 -5.73
CA TYR A 90 9.03 -5.16 -5.82
C TYR A 90 10.02 -5.55 -4.71
N LEU A 91 11.13 -6.17 -5.10
CA LEU A 91 12.19 -6.55 -4.17
C LEU A 91 13.11 -5.36 -3.90
N ILE A 92 13.15 -4.93 -2.64
CA ILE A 92 13.81 -3.70 -2.20
C ILE A 92 15.21 -3.97 -1.67
N ASP A 93 16.17 -3.17 -2.12
CA ASP A 93 17.50 -3.12 -1.53
C ASP A 93 17.48 -2.40 -0.19
N CYS A 94 17.48 -3.18 0.89
CA CYS A 94 17.50 -2.63 2.24
C CYS A 94 18.89 -2.21 2.72
N GLU A 95 19.98 -2.47 2.00
CA GLU A 95 21.33 -2.10 2.47
C GLU A 95 21.46 -0.58 2.64
N LYS A 96 20.87 0.20 1.74
CA LYS A 96 20.81 1.66 1.87
C LYS A 96 19.79 2.12 2.91
N LEU A 97 18.70 1.38 3.10
CA LEU A 97 17.68 1.70 4.12
C LEU A 97 18.17 1.45 5.55
N LYS A 98 19.07 0.49 5.74
CA LYS A 98 19.73 0.23 7.03
C LYS A 98 20.61 1.39 7.50
N SER A 99 21.07 2.25 6.58
CA SER A 99 21.83 3.46 6.91
C SER A 99 20.95 4.61 7.42
N LEU A 100 19.64 4.53 7.21
CA LEU A 100 18.68 5.50 7.73
C LEU A 100 18.38 5.22 9.22
N PRO A 101 17.97 6.24 10.00
CA PRO A 101 17.68 6.07 11.41
C PRO A 101 16.63 4.98 11.63
N SER A 102 17.01 3.91 12.31
CA SER A 102 16.09 2.89 12.79
C SER A 102 16.23 2.78 14.31
N THR A 103 15.15 2.45 14.99
CA THR A 103 15.18 2.18 16.43
C THR A 103 14.53 0.83 16.68
N LYS A 104 14.70 0.24 17.87
CA LYS A 104 14.04 -1.03 18.22
C LYS A 104 12.51 -1.03 18.02
N ASN A 105 11.88 0.15 17.97
CA ASN A 105 10.44 0.32 17.79
C ASN A 105 10.03 0.69 16.36
N TRP A 106 10.98 0.95 15.46
CA TRP A 106 10.73 1.38 14.08
C TRP A 106 11.62 0.57 13.14
N THR A 107 11.04 -0.48 12.55
CA THR A 107 11.71 -1.28 11.53
C THR A 107 11.79 -0.49 10.23
N TYR A 108 12.70 -0.89 9.33
CA TYR A 108 12.84 -0.28 8.01
C TYR A 108 11.59 -0.41 7.14
N ALA A 109 10.61 -1.23 7.52
CA ALA A 109 9.33 -1.38 6.84
C ALA A 109 8.57 -0.04 6.69
N ILE A 110 8.80 0.93 7.58
CA ILE A 110 8.23 2.28 7.41
C ILE A 110 8.75 2.98 6.15
N TYR A 111 9.98 2.68 5.73
CA TYR A 111 10.57 3.26 4.53
C TYR A 111 9.91 2.74 3.26
N PHE A 112 9.36 1.52 3.26
CA PHE A 112 8.63 1.00 2.10
C PHE A 112 7.44 1.88 1.76
N ARG A 113 6.74 2.40 2.77
CA ARG A 113 5.64 3.34 2.56
C ARG A 113 6.08 4.60 1.79
N PHE A 114 7.22 5.17 2.16
CA PHE A 114 7.74 6.36 1.47
C PHE A 114 8.24 6.03 0.07
N ILE A 115 8.90 4.88 -0.12
CA ILE A 115 9.36 4.39 -1.42
C ILE A 115 8.17 4.18 -2.37
N ILE A 116 7.10 3.55 -1.90
CA ILE A 116 5.86 3.34 -2.67
C ILE A 116 5.32 4.67 -3.20
N PHE A 117 5.16 5.67 -2.32
CA PHE A 117 4.61 6.95 -2.73
C PHE A 117 5.51 7.71 -3.68
N ASP A 118 6.83 7.71 -3.43
CA ASP A 118 7.79 8.35 -4.32
C ASP A 118 7.84 7.67 -5.70
N TYR A 119 7.82 6.34 -5.72
CA TYR A 119 7.79 5.54 -6.93
C TYR A 119 6.51 5.81 -7.74
N PHE A 120 5.33 5.77 -7.13
CA PHE A 120 4.09 5.95 -7.87
C PHE A 120 3.69 7.41 -8.11
N ALA A 121 4.35 8.38 -7.48
CA ALA A 121 3.97 9.79 -7.53
C ALA A 121 3.83 10.37 -8.95
N SER A 122 4.60 9.84 -9.89
CA SER A 122 4.60 10.25 -11.30
C SER A 122 3.95 9.25 -12.26
N ARG A 123 3.60 8.06 -11.77
CA ARG A 123 3.12 6.91 -12.56
C ARG A 123 1.62 6.67 -12.45
N LEU A 124 1.06 6.92 -11.27
CA LEU A 124 -0.34 6.67 -10.98
C LEU A 124 -1.00 7.95 -10.48
N ASP A 125 -2.26 8.14 -10.88
CA ASP A 125 -3.07 9.23 -10.37
C ASP A 125 -3.58 8.95 -8.96
N ARG A 126 -3.85 7.67 -8.65
CA ARG A 126 -4.34 7.21 -7.34
C ARG A 126 -3.71 5.87 -6.96
N ILE A 127 -3.36 5.75 -5.69
CA ILE A 127 -2.95 4.49 -5.08
C ILE A 127 -3.42 4.43 -3.63
N LEU A 128 -3.84 3.24 -3.21
CA LEU A 128 -4.26 2.93 -1.85
C LEU A 128 -3.16 2.16 -1.12
N TYR A 129 -2.54 2.75 -0.11
CA TYR A 129 -1.67 1.97 0.77
C TYR A 129 -2.48 1.23 1.84
N LEU A 130 -2.27 -0.07 1.98
CA LEU A 130 -2.90 -0.94 2.99
C LEU A 130 -1.85 -1.66 3.83
N ASP A 131 -2.07 -1.76 5.15
CA ASP A 131 -1.23 -2.61 6.01
C ASP A 131 -1.58 -4.10 5.81
N ALA A 132 -0.58 -4.99 5.84
CA ALA A 132 -0.77 -6.42 5.58
C ALA A 132 -1.49 -7.18 6.71
N ASP A 133 -1.77 -6.55 7.84
CA ASP A 133 -2.59 -7.10 8.93
C ASP A 133 -4.08 -6.70 8.83
N ILE A 134 -4.47 -6.10 7.70
CA ILE A 134 -5.86 -5.71 7.42
C ILE A 134 -6.58 -6.83 6.67
N VAL A 135 -7.85 -7.05 7.05
CA VAL A 135 -8.76 -7.93 6.33
C VAL A 135 -9.97 -7.11 5.90
N CYS A 136 -10.24 -7.12 4.60
CA CYS A 136 -11.41 -6.49 4.01
C CYS A 136 -12.64 -7.38 4.25
N GLN A 137 -13.73 -6.78 4.75
CA GLN A 137 -14.97 -7.50 5.07
C GLN A 137 -16.14 -7.14 4.17
N ASN A 138 -16.06 -6.02 3.46
CA ASN A 138 -17.13 -5.46 2.64
C ASN A 138 -16.53 -4.85 1.37
N SER A 139 -17.41 -4.43 0.45
CA SER A 139 -17.00 -3.70 -0.74
C SER A 139 -16.19 -2.44 -0.38
N VAL A 140 -15.19 -2.13 -1.20
CA VAL A 140 -14.39 -0.91 -1.14
C VAL A 140 -14.88 0.17 -2.10
N ASP A 141 -15.98 -0.04 -2.83
CA ASP A 141 -16.46 0.89 -3.89
C ASP A 141 -16.64 2.33 -3.39
N GLU A 142 -17.14 2.52 -2.16
CA GLU A 142 -17.26 3.83 -1.55
C GLU A 142 -15.89 4.52 -1.39
N LEU A 143 -14.86 3.76 -1.02
CA LEU A 143 -13.49 4.25 -0.92
C LEU A 143 -12.90 4.58 -2.31
N LEU A 144 -13.22 3.76 -3.32
CA LEU A 144 -12.73 3.95 -4.70
C LEU A 144 -13.36 5.18 -5.36
N SER A 145 -14.62 5.49 -5.02
CA SER A 145 -15.39 6.61 -5.57
C SER A 145 -15.11 7.95 -4.91
N LEU A 146 -14.27 8.00 -3.86
CA LEU A 146 -13.88 9.26 -3.24
C LEU A 146 -13.11 10.16 -4.23
N GLU A 147 -13.65 11.35 -4.46
CA GLU A 147 -12.97 12.42 -5.18
C GLU A 147 -12.21 13.31 -4.20
N PHE A 148 -10.94 13.58 -4.49
CA PHE A 148 -10.07 14.37 -3.63
C PHE A 148 -9.76 15.72 -4.27
N ALA A 149 -10.33 16.79 -3.72
CA ALA A 149 -9.95 18.14 -4.11
C ALA A 149 -8.57 18.51 -3.52
N GLY A 150 -7.55 18.63 -4.38
CA GLY A 150 -6.29 19.31 -4.05
C GLY A 150 -5.21 18.50 -3.33
N GLY A 151 -4.83 17.32 -3.86
CA GLY A 151 -3.63 16.59 -3.40
C GLY A 151 -3.73 15.98 -2.01
N LEU A 152 -4.96 15.69 -1.58
CA LEU A 152 -5.26 15.27 -0.22
C LEU A 152 -4.79 13.83 0.04
N VAL A 153 -4.14 13.67 1.19
CA VAL A 153 -3.76 12.38 1.73
C VAL A 153 -4.83 11.96 2.73
N LEU A 154 -5.53 10.86 2.45
CA LEU A 154 -6.46 10.28 3.42
C LEU A 154 -5.69 9.58 4.53
N SER A 155 -6.23 9.53 5.74
CA SER A 155 -5.76 8.64 6.79
C SER A 155 -6.98 8.07 7.48
N LEU A 156 -7.25 6.78 7.28
CA LEU A 156 -8.30 6.10 8.05
C LEU A 156 -7.83 5.89 9.49
N LEU A 157 -8.53 6.51 10.44
CA LEU A 157 -8.31 6.28 11.86
C LEU A 157 -9.27 5.19 12.36
N LYS A 158 -8.70 4.19 13.04
CA LYS A 158 -9.48 3.19 13.77
C LYS A 158 -10.15 3.83 14.97
N VAL A 159 -11.48 4.00 14.93
CA VAL A 159 -12.23 4.47 16.11
C VAL A 159 -12.42 3.31 17.08
N ARG A 160 -11.77 3.40 18.25
CA ARG A 160 -12.03 2.48 19.36
C ARG A 160 -13.33 2.91 20.06
N ARG A 161 -14.43 2.16 19.88
CA ARG A 161 -15.60 2.32 20.76
C ARG A 161 -15.24 1.85 22.18
N ARG A 162 -15.49 2.70 23.18
CA ARG A 162 -15.66 2.26 24.58
C ARG A 162 -17.02 1.54 24.65
N GLY A 163 -17.02 0.22 24.79
CA GLY A 163 -18.26 -0.57 25.00
C GLY A 163 -18.28 -1.88 24.22
N GLY A 164 -18.36 -3.01 24.94
CA GLY A 164 -18.19 -4.36 24.39
C GLY A 164 -19.42 -4.92 23.66
N ARG A 165 -19.48 -4.74 22.35
CA ARG A 165 -20.24 -5.65 21.46
C ARG A 165 -19.35 -6.16 20.34
N ARG A 166 -19.38 -7.49 20.13
CA ARG A 166 -18.72 -8.20 19.03
C ARG A 166 -19.54 -8.00 17.76
N GLY A 167 -19.20 -6.98 16.99
CA GLY A 167 -19.70 -6.73 15.64
C GLY A 167 -18.63 -6.01 14.81
N PRO A 168 -18.76 -5.96 13.47
CA PRO A 168 -17.79 -5.26 12.61
C PRO A 168 -17.67 -3.79 13.03
N LYS A 169 -16.43 -3.31 13.15
CA LYS A 169 -16.11 -2.00 13.72
C LYS A 169 -16.12 -0.94 12.60
N PRO A 170 -16.83 0.19 12.75
CA PRO A 170 -16.84 1.24 11.74
C PRO A 170 -15.49 1.96 11.66
N TYR A 171 -15.06 2.30 10.44
CA TYR A 171 -13.89 3.14 10.15
C TYR A 171 -14.35 4.59 9.93
N VAL A 172 -13.54 5.58 10.33
CA VAL A 172 -13.80 7.00 10.04
C VAL A 172 -12.69 7.54 9.15
N VAL A 173 -13.12 8.21 8.08
CA VAL A 173 -12.27 8.89 7.10
C VAL A 173 -11.90 10.27 7.65
N LEU A 174 -10.62 10.50 7.96
CA LEU A 174 -10.10 11.84 8.24
C LEU A 174 -9.10 12.25 7.16
N GLY A 175 -9.41 13.33 6.44
CA GLY A 175 -8.44 14.01 5.58
C GLY A 175 -7.55 14.90 6.42
N LEU A 176 -6.26 14.56 6.54
CA LEU A 176 -5.32 15.37 7.32
C LEU A 176 -4.56 16.35 6.41
N ARG A 177 -4.67 17.64 6.71
CA ARG A 177 -3.70 18.65 6.28
C ARG A 177 -2.51 18.58 7.24
N THR A 178 -1.43 17.93 6.83
CA THR A 178 -0.08 17.95 7.44
C THR A 178 0.01 18.37 8.92
N ALA A 179 0.08 17.40 9.83
CA ALA A 179 0.85 17.47 11.08
C ALA A 179 0.94 16.05 11.67
N ILE A 180 2.16 15.57 11.86
CA ILE A 180 2.46 14.27 12.46
C ILE A 180 2.23 14.37 13.98
N SER A 181 1.37 13.51 14.54
CA SER A 181 1.54 13.07 15.93
C SER A 181 0.83 11.74 16.20
N THR A 182 1.68 10.78 16.58
CA THR A 182 1.49 9.60 17.46
C THR A 182 0.46 8.51 17.14
N ARG A 183 1.04 7.29 16.99
CA ARG A 183 0.46 5.94 17.07
C ARG A 183 -0.78 5.72 16.20
N ALA A 184 -0.57 5.62 14.90
CA ALA A 184 -1.66 5.38 13.97
C ALA A 184 -1.36 4.27 12.97
N PHE A 185 -2.38 3.44 12.81
CA PHE A 185 -2.75 2.79 11.57
C PHE A 185 -2.99 3.90 10.54
N TYR A 186 -2.36 3.84 9.38
CA TYR A 186 -2.56 4.85 8.36
C TYR A 186 -2.91 4.15 7.04
N LEU A 187 -4.12 4.39 6.53
CA LEU A 187 -4.41 4.21 5.11
C LEU A 187 -4.06 5.52 4.41
N LEU A 188 -2.92 5.62 3.72
CA LEU A 188 -2.58 6.81 2.92
C LEU A 188 -3.07 6.57 1.50
N THR A 189 -3.96 7.45 1.01
CA THR A 189 -4.20 7.60 -0.42
C THR A 189 -3.31 8.72 -0.93
N TYR A 190 -2.63 8.52 -2.06
CA TYR A 190 -1.93 9.59 -2.77
C TYR A 190 -2.70 9.93 -4.04
N VAL A 191 -2.98 11.21 -4.26
CA VAL A 191 -3.66 11.72 -5.44
C VAL A 191 -2.84 12.85 -6.06
N ARG A 192 -2.55 12.76 -7.35
CA ARG A 192 -1.71 13.74 -8.05
C ARG A 192 -2.38 15.13 -8.09
N GLY A 193 -1.86 16.10 -7.32
CA GLY A 193 -2.38 17.48 -7.32
C GLY A 193 -1.61 18.49 -6.47
N SER A 194 -1.06 19.51 -7.13
CA SER A 194 -0.49 20.78 -6.62
C SER A 194 0.90 20.81 -5.94
N ARG A 195 1.80 21.53 -6.62
CA ARG A 195 3.15 21.92 -6.22
C ARG A 195 3.13 22.73 -4.90
N ARG A 196 3.87 22.31 -3.86
CA ARG A 196 4.67 23.20 -2.98
C ARG A 196 5.60 22.41 -2.05
N ARG A 197 6.79 23.00 -1.84
CA ARG A 197 8.01 22.48 -1.17
C ARG A 197 7.74 21.96 0.26
N LEU A 198 8.25 20.77 0.59
CA LEU A 198 8.63 20.43 1.97
C LEU A 198 10.08 20.84 2.19
N LEU A 199 10.31 21.77 3.12
CA LEU A 199 11.61 21.99 3.75
C LEU A 199 11.67 21.14 5.02
N PHE A 200 12.65 20.26 5.13
CA PHE A 200 13.06 19.70 6.42
C PHE A 200 14.01 20.69 7.10
N ARG A 201 13.68 21.12 8.32
CA ARG A 201 14.66 21.64 9.28
C ARG A 201 14.65 20.70 10.48
N GLN A 202 15.87 20.42 10.93
CA GLN A 202 16.27 19.39 11.91
C GLN A 202 15.59 19.54 13.26
#